data_AF-A0A4V1ZZQ0-F1
#
_entry.id   AF-A0A4V1ZZQ0-F1
#
_cell.length_a   1.000
_cell.length_b   1.000
_cell.length_c   1.000
_cell.angle_alpha   90.00
_cell.angle_beta   90.00
_cell.angle_gamma   90.00
#
_symmetry.space_group_name_H-M   'P 1'
#
loop_
_entity.id
_entity.type
_entity.pdbx_description
1 polymer ?
#
loop_
_entity_poly.entity_id
_entity_poly.type
_entity_poly.pdbx_seq_one_letter_code
_entity_poly.pdbx_strand_id
1 'polypeptide(L)'
;MLVLIGLYYFSFTWVVQKVENDAKEYAKGNPEREKAYLDSVADQPVYPVFGHTYQFCKSKELALGLDLKGGMNVTMQVSLRELVRSLANNNPDPAFNQALTKAEEAQKTSQKDYITLFVEEYEKAAPSGKLAAIFSTQDNQANLKFNASNAQVKAYLQDQANAAVKQAYTVLNTRIDQFGVAQPNIQLQQGTNRILIELPGVKDPERVRHLLQGSAKLEFYKTFDNTEIHSVLNNVDRLLAAKLKTATPADTAKAATTAAANDTTKKGDNSLLGKIEKNAKDSAGKNSQLKNNNANPLFSILVPSVYQSAQGMQ
;
A
#
# COMPACT_ATOMS: atom_id res chain seq x y z
N MET A 1 -20.86 31.51 31.44
CA MET A 1 -20.69 30.10 30.98
C MET A 1 -19.83 30.00 29.72
N LEU A 2 -20.14 30.76 28.65
CA LEU A 2 -19.41 30.70 27.37
C LEU A 2 -17.91 31.07 27.47
N VAL A 3 -17.55 32.07 28.29
CA VAL A 3 -16.15 32.48 28.55
C VAL A 3 -15.34 31.37 29.23
N LEU A 4 -15.92 30.67 30.21
CA LEU A 4 -15.26 29.57 30.92
C LEU A 4 -14.99 28.38 29.98
N ILE A 5 -15.93 28.09 29.09
CA ILE A 5 -15.75 27.07 28.04
C ILE A 5 -14.65 27.50 27.08
N GLY A 6 -14.61 28.77 26.66
CA GLY A 6 -13.56 29.30 25.79
C GLY A 6 -12.16 29.18 26.41
N LEU A 7 -12.01 29.53 27.69
CA LEU A 7 -10.75 29.38 28.43
C LEU A 7 -10.31 27.92 28.56
N TYR A 8 -11.25 26.98 28.71
CA TYR A 8 -10.98 25.55 28.75
C TYR A 8 -10.48 25.00 27.41
N TYR A 9 -11.01 25.45 26.27
CA TYR A 9 -10.47 25.06 24.96
C TYR A 9 -9.12 25.73 24.67
N PHE A 10 -8.92 26.97 25.13
CA PHE A 10 -7.66 27.69 24.98
C PHE A 10 -6.51 27.02 25.76
N SER A 11 -6.78 26.50 26.97
CA SER A 11 -5.75 25.83 27.77
C SER A 11 -5.19 24.57 27.10
N PHE A 12 -5.97 23.86 26.29
CA PHE A 12 -5.44 22.73 25.49
C PHE A 12 -4.41 23.18 24.47
N THR A 13 -4.63 24.32 23.81
CA THR A 13 -3.70 24.90 22.83
C THR A 13 -2.37 25.22 23.49
N TRP A 14 -2.38 25.80 24.70
CA TRP A 14 -1.18 26.11 25.45
C TRP A 14 -0.38 24.86 25.85
N VAL A 15 -1.06 23.81 26.31
CA VAL A 15 -0.40 22.54 26.69
C VAL A 15 0.20 21.84 25.48
N VAL A 16 -0.51 21.81 24.35
CA VAL A 16 0.02 21.23 23.09
C VAL A 16 1.26 21.99 22.62
N GLN A 17 1.21 23.33 22.61
CA GLN A 17 2.36 24.15 22.23
C GLN A 17 3.57 23.91 23.13
N LYS A 18 3.35 23.72 24.44
CA LYS A 18 4.43 23.39 25.38
C LYS A 18 5.12 22.07 25.00
N VAL A 19 4.35 21.00 24.82
CA VAL A 19 4.89 19.68 24.44
C VAL A 19 5.60 19.72 23.08
N GLU A 20 5.06 20.45 22.11
CA GLU A 20 5.70 20.64 20.81
C GLU A 20 7.01 21.43 20.90
N ASN A 21 7.09 22.42 21.78
CA ASN A 21 8.33 23.16 22.02
C ASN A 21 9.39 22.30 22.72
N ASP A 22 8.99 21.50 23.72
CA ASP A 22 9.88 20.53 24.38
C ASP A 22 10.44 19.51 23.36
N ALA A 23 9.59 19.04 22.43
CA ALA A 23 9.99 18.14 21.35
C ALA A 23 11.01 18.78 20.40
N LYS A 24 10.80 20.05 20.01
CA LYS A 24 11.72 20.80 19.15
C LYS A 24 13.08 21.01 19.83
N GLU A 25 13.06 21.32 21.13
CA GLU A 25 14.28 21.49 21.92
C GLU A 25 15.07 20.17 22.02
N TYR A 26 14.37 19.06 22.30
CA TYR A 26 14.96 17.72 22.31
C TYR A 26 15.56 17.35 20.94
N ALA A 27 14.85 17.67 19.86
CA ALA A 27 15.22 17.34 18.50
C ALA A 27 16.45 18.08 17.98
N LYS A 28 16.72 19.30 18.48
CA LYS A 28 17.79 20.20 18.00
C LYS A 28 17.78 20.35 16.46
N GLY A 29 16.59 20.44 15.88
CA GLY A 29 16.38 20.57 14.43
C GLY A 29 16.41 19.25 13.63
N ASN A 30 16.51 18.09 14.28
CA ASN A 30 16.36 16.79 13.61
C ASN A 30 14.88 16.35 13.58
N PRO A 31 14.24 16.28 12.39
CA PRO A 31 12.81 15.97 12.29
C PRO A 31 12.43 14.56 12.79
N GLU A 32 13.32 13.58 12.65
CA GLU A 32 13.06 12.20 13.10
C GLU A 32 13.05 12.10 14.62
N ARG A 33 13.93 12.83 15.31
CA ARG A 33 13.98 12.89 16.77
C ARG A 33 12.79 13.63 17.35
N GLU A 34 12.37 14.73 16.71
CA GLU A 34 11.16 15.45 17.11
C GLU A 34 9.94 14.54 17.02
N LYS A 35 9.83 13.81 15.91
CA LYS A 35 8.76 12.85 15.70
C LYS A 35 8.79 11.73 16.74
N ALA A 36 9.95 11.10 16.95
CA ALA A 36 10.08 10.02 17.93
C ALA A 36 9.72 10.47 19.36
N TYR A 37 10.07 11.70 19.72
CA TYR A 37 9.65 12.29 20.99
C TYR A 37 8.13 12.42 21.07
N LEU A 38 7.51 13.02 20.05
CA LEU A 38 6.05 13.22 20.00
C LEU A 38 5.28 11.91 20.00
N ASP A 39 5.77 10.91 19.28
CA ASP A 39 5.20 9.56 19.27
C ASP A 39 5.29 8.91 20.67
N SER A 40 6.39 9.12 21.40
CA SER A 40 6.56 8.58 22.76
C SER A 40 5.64 9.23 23.81
N VAL A 41 5.25 10.49 23.60
CA VAL A 41 4.37 11.24 24.51
C VAL A 41 2.91 11.25 24.07
N ALA A 42 2.58 10.65 22.92
CA ALA A 42 1.25 10.71 22.32
C ALA A 42 0.13 10.25 23.27
N ASP A 43 0.37 9.14 23.97
CA ASP A 43 -0.57 8.52 24.92
C ASP A 43 -0.28 8.89 26.38
N GLN A 44 0.72 9.73 26.64
CA GLN A 44 1.06 10.16 28.00
C GLN A 44 0.11 11.26 28.46
N PRO A 45 -0.31 11.27 29.74
CA PRO A 45 -1.10 12.36 30.31
C PRO A 45 -0.23 13.61 30.44
N VAL A 46 -0.47 14.59 29.57
CA VAL A 46 0.31 15.86 29.55
C VAL A 46 -0.47 17.03 30.13
N TYR A 47 -1.79 16.89 30.24
CA TYR A 47 -2.66 17.95 30.71
C TYR A 47 -2.80 17.91 32.24
N PRO A 48 -2.49 19.01 32.96
CA PRO A 48 -2.29 19.01 34.41
C PRO A 48 -3.56 18.72 35.23
N VAL A 49 -4.74 18.80 34.61
CA VAL A 49 -6.03 18.65 35.28
C VAL A 49 -6.85 17.62 34.49
N PHE A 50 -7.40 16.57 35.10
CA PHE A 50 -8.15 15.49 34.41
C PHE A 50 -7.32 14.49 33.58
N GLY A 51 -5.99 14.58 33.56
CA GLY A 51 -5.11 13.53 33.02
C GLY A 51 -5.29 13.25 31.52
N HIS A 52 -5.73 14.24 30.74
CA HIS A 52 -5.89 14.08 29.30
C HIS A 52 -4.54 13.83 28.61
N THR A 53 -4.54 12.93 27.62
CA THR A 53 -3.36 12.59 26.83
C THR A 53 -2.99 13.69 25.84
N TYR A 54 -1.75 13.68 25.35
CA TYR A 54 -1.33 14.63 24.31
C TYR A 54 -2.24 14.55 23.08
N GLN A 55 -2.58 13.34 22.62
CA GLN A 55 -3.45 13.15 21.47
C GLN A 55 -4.86 13.74 21.70
N PHE A 56 -5.41 13.60 22.91
CA PHE A 56 -6.69 14.22 23.24
C PHE A 56 -6.61 15.74 23.19
N CYS A 57 -5.62 16.34 23.86
CA CYS A 57 -5.43 17.79 23.86
C CYS A 57 -5.19 18.33 22.44
N LYS A 58 -4.46 17.58 21.60
CA LYS A 58 -4.23 17.90 20.21
C LYS A 58 -5.52 17.94 19.40
N SER A 59 -6.43 17.00 19.62
CA SER A 59 -7.74 16.96 18.95
C SER A 59 -8.68 18.12 19.35
N LYS A 60 -8.43 18.73 20.52
CA LYS A 60 -9.23 19.82 21.10
C LYS A 60 -8.56 21.20 20.98
N GLU A 61 -7.38 21.27 20.37
CA GLU A 61 -6.68 22.51 20.07
C GLU A 61 -7.55 23.43 19.18
N LEU A 62 -7.36 24.74 19.31
CA LEU A 62 -8.04 25.72 18.45
C LEU A 62 -7.55 25.61 17.00
N ALA A 63 -8.49 25.73 16.06
CA ALA A 63 -8.22 25.82 14.63
C ALA A 63 -7.52 27.15 14.31
N LEU A 64 -6.19 27.19 14.35
CA LEU A 64 -5.44 28.40 13.99
C LEU A 64 -5.41 28.62 12.46
N GLY A 65 -5.85 27.64 11.67
CA GLY A 65 -5.85 27.70 10.21
C GLY A 65 -4.44 27.59 9.61
N LEU A 66 -4.35 27.52 8.28
CA LEU A 66 -3.08 27.33 7.56
C LEU A 66 -2.11 28.51 7.78
N ASP A 67 -2.62 29.73 7.85
CA ASP A 67 -1.81 30.94 7.95
C ASP A 67 -1.03 31.01 9.27
N LEU A 68 -1.68 30.65 10.38
CA LEU A 68 -1.06 30.75 11.71
C LEU A 68 -0.34 29.46 12.15
N LYS A 69 -0.79 28.28 11.71
CA LYS A 69 -0.12 26.99 12.02
C LYS A 69 0.94 26.58 11.01
N GLY A 70 0.92 27.14 9.80
CA GLY A 70 1.59 26.54 8.66
C GLY A 70 0.96 25.19 8.28
N GLY A 71 1.45 24.56 7.20
CA GLY A 71 0.96 23.26 6.74
C GLY A 71 0.95 23.14 5.23
N MET A 72 -0.06 22.46 4.69
CA MET A 72 -0.17 22.16 3.26
C MET A 72 -1.55 22.51 2.69
N ASN A 73 -1.57 23.14 1.52
CA ASN A 73 -2.76 23.33 0.69
C ASN A 73 -2.59 22.55 -0.62
N VAL A 74 -3.58 21.72 -0.96
CA VAL A 74 -3.60 20.90 -2.17
C VAL A 74 -4.94 21.06 -2.87
N THR A 75 -4.90 21.28 -4.19
CA THR A 75 -6.09 21.15 -5.04
C THR A 75 -5.96 19.87 -5.86
N MET A 76 -6.90 18.96 -5.69
CA MET A 76 -7.00 17.72 -6.46
C MET A 76 -8.14 17.81 -7.47
N GLN A 77 -8.00 17.18 -8.63
CA GLN A 77 -9.06 17.13 -9.65
C GLN A 77 -9.35 15.68 -10.04
N VAL A 78 -10.63 15.33 -10.13
CA VAL A 78 -11.05 14.01 -10.64
C VAL A 78 -10.87 13.99 -12.15
N SER A 79 -10.15 12.98 -12.66
CA SER A 79 -9.98 12.80 -14.11
C SER A 79 -11.25 12.25 -14.74
N LEU A 80 -12.09 13.14 -15.25
CA LEU A 80 -13.31 12.76 -15.98
C LEU A 80 -13.00 12.06 -17.32
N ARG A 81 -11.86 12.38 -17.94
CA ARG A 81 -11.37 11.69 -19.14
C ARG A 81 -11.21 10.19 -18.89
N GLU A 82 -10.52 9.84 -17.81
CA GLU A 82 -10.28 8.44 -17.45
C GLU A 82 -11.56 7.74 -16.99
N LEU A 83 -12.46 8.47 -16.30
CA LEU A 83 -13.79 7.94 -15.97
C LEU A 83 -14.58 7.57 -17.23
N VAL A 84 -14.67 8.48 -18.21
CA VAL A 84 -15.39 8.24 -19.47
C VAL A 84 -14.75 7.10 -20.25
N ARG A 85 -13.42 7.02 -20.31
CA ARG A 85 -12.68 5.90 -20.91
C ARG A 85 -12.98 4.57 -20.23
N SER A 86 -13.00 4.55 -18.90
CA SER A 86 -13.29 3.36 -18.09
C SER A 86 -14.72 2.88 -18.28
N LEU A 87 -15.71 3.78 -18.27
CA LEU A 87 -17.13 3.44 -18.49
C LEU A 87 -17.39 2.89 -19.89
N ALA A 88 -16.57 3.28 -20.87
CA ALA A 88 -16.57 2.73 -22.22
C ALA A 88 -15.81 1.40 -22.35
N ASN A 89 -15.36 0.79 -21.24
CA ASN A 89 -14.52 -0.41 -21.24
C ASN A 89 -13.27 -0.28 -22.15
N ASN A 90 -12.58 0.86 -22.06
CA ASN A 90 -11.39 1.17 -22.87
C ASN A 90 -11.60 1.02 -24.39
N ASN A 91 -12.76 1.46 -24.89
CA ASN A 91 -13.12 1.34 -26.30
C ASN A 91 -12.04 1.91 -27.24
N PRO A 92 -11.58 1.15 -28.26
CA PRO A 92 -10.53 1.58 -29.19
C PRO A 92 -11.02 2.52 -30.30
N ASP A 93 -12.31 2.85 -30.37
CA ASP A 93 -12.89 3.68 -31.43
C ASP A 93 -12.09 5.00 -31.63
N PRO A 94 -11.63 5.31 -32.86
CA PRO A 94 -10.84 6.50 -33.12
C PRO A 94 -11.59 7.81 -32.85
N ALA A 95 -12.88 7.88 -33.23
CA ALA A 95 -13.69 9.08 -33.04
C ALA A 95 -13.92 9.35 -31.55
N PHE A 96 -14.16 8.30 -30.76
CA PHE A 96 -14.22 8.35 -29.30
C PHE A 96 -12.93 8.87 -28.67
N ASN A 97 -11.78 8.29 -29.01
CA ASN A 97 -10.49 8.70 -28.46
C ASN A 97 -10.11 10.13 -28.86
N GLN A 98 -10.46 10.54 -30.08
CA GLN A 98 -10.31 11.91 -30.55
C GLN A 98 -11.20 12.88 -29.76
N ALA A 99 -12.46 12.52 -29.52
CA ALA A 99 -13.40 13.32 -28.73
C ALA A 99 -12.92 13.53 -27.30
N LEU A 100 -12.39 12.49 -26.64
CA LEU A 100 -11.80 12.61 -25.29
C LEU A 100 -10.67 13.65 -25.24
N THR A 101 -9.80 13.65 -26.26
CA THR A 101 -8.65 14.56 -26.34
C THR A 101 -9.09 15.98 -26.64
N LYS A 102 -9.96 16.17 -27.64
CA LYS A 102 -10.50 17.50 -28.00
C LYS A 102 -11.32 18.12 -26.88
N ALA A 103 -12.07 17.31 -26.12
CA ALA A 103 -12.83 17.81 -24.97
C ALA A 103 -11.91 18.37 -23.87
N GLU A 104 -10.76 17.73 -23.63
CA GLU A 104 -9.76 18.22 -22.66
C GLU A 104 -9.09 19.51 -23.13
N GLU A 105 -8.84 19.65 -24.43
CA GLU A 105 -8.36 20.90 -25.02
C GLU A 105 -9.41 22.02 -24.91
N ALA A 106 -10.67 21.73 -25.26
CA ALA A 106 -11.77 22.68 -25.18
C ALA A 106 -12.05 23.12 -23.74
N GLN A 107 -11.84 22.25 -22.75
CA GLN A 107 -12.04 22.57 -21.35
C GLN A 107 -11.09 23.67 -20.84
N LYS A 108 -9.94 23.88 -21.50
CA LYS A 108 -8.98 24.93 -21.10
C LYS A 108 -9.52 26.35 -21.32
N THR A 109 -10.45 26.52 -22.25
CA THR A 109 -10.99 27.83 -22.66
C THR A 109 -12.50 27.94 -22.47
N SER A 110 -13.21 26.82 -22.34
CA SER A 110 -14.65 26.77 -22.18
C SER A 110 -15.09 26.81 -20.72
N GLN A 111 -16.29 27.36 -20.48
CA GLN A 111 -16.98 27.30 -19.19
C GLN A 111 -17.94 26.09 -19.08
N LYS A 112 -18.05 25.28 -20.14
CA LYS A 112 -18.90 24.08 -20.13
C LYS A 112 -18.24 22.94 -19.35
N ASP A 113 -19.05 22.05 -18.80
CA ASP A 113 -18.55 20.83 -18.16
C ASP A 113 -17.91 19.88 -19.18
N TYR A 114 -16.94 19.08 -18.70
CA TYR A 114 -16.18 18.15 -19.55
C TYR A 114 -17.07 17.15 -20.29
N ILE A 115 -18.14 16.64 -19.66
CA ILE A 115 -19.02 15.64 -20.28
C ILE A 115 -19.80 16.26 -21.44
N THR A 116 -20.31 17.49 -21.26
CA THR A 116 -20.92 18.25 -22.36
C THR A 116 -19.94 18.45 -23.52
N LEU A 117 -18.70 18.88 -23.24
CA LEU A 117 -17.69 19.05 -24.28
C LEU A 117 -17.35 17.75 -25.00
N PHE A 118 -17.21 16.65 -24.26
CA PHE A 118 -16.98 15.32 -24.82
C PHE A 118 -18.08 14.89 -25.79
N VAL A 119 -19.34 15.04 -25.40
CA VAL A 119 -20.47 14.67 -26.26
C VAL A 119 -20.51 15.54 -27.51
N GLU A 120 -20.31 16.86 -27.37
CA GLU A 120 -20.26 17.79 -28.51
C GLU A 120 -19.11 17.45 -29.49
N GLU A 121 -17.92 17.15 -28.98
CA GLU A 121 -16.77 16.77 -29.81
C GLU A 121 -16.94 15.39 -30.46
N TYR A 122 -17.60 14.45 -29.78
CA TYR A 122 -17.94 13.16 -30.36
C TYR A 122 -18.93 13.30 -31.51
N GLU A 123 -19.98 14.10 -31.34
CA GLU A 123 -20.99 14.34 -32.39
C GLU A 123 -20.39 15.07 -33.61
N LYS A 124 -19.37 15.91 -33.41
CA LYS A 124 -18.59 16.49 -34.52
C LYS A 124 -17.73 15.45 -35.24
N ALA A 125 -17.10 14.54 -34.50
CA ALA A 125 -16.22 13.51 -35.06
C ALA A 125 -17.01 12.37 -35.74
N ALA A 126 -18.20 12.05 -35.23
CA ALA A 126 -19.09 11.01 -35.74
C ALA A 126 -20.56 11.49 -35.73
N PRO A 127 -21.00 12.26 -36.75
CA PRO A 127 -22.35 12.85 -36.79
C PRO A 127 -23.50 11.84 -36.79
N SER A 128 -23.27 10.63 -37.30
CA SER A 128 -24.22 9.51 -37.27
C SER A 128 -23.91 8.49 -36.16
N GLY A 129 -22.89 8.76 -35.33
CA GLY A 129 -22.43 7.90 -34.26
C GLY A 129 -23.39 7.87 -33.08
N LYS A 130 -23.61 6.68 -32.51
CA LYS A 130 -24.40 6.49 -31.30
C LYS A 130 -23.48 6.20 -30.13
N LEU A 131 -23.42 7.10 -29.16
CA LEU A 131 -22.67 6.90 -27.92
C LEU A 131 -23.14 5.65 -27.16
N ALA A 132 -24.43 5.29 -27.27
CA ALA A 132 -24.94 4.08 -26.64
C ALA A 132 -24.23 2.81 -27.12
N ALA A 133 -23.74 2.75 -28.37
CA ALA A 133 -22.96 1.60 -28.86
C ALA A 133 -21.61 1.45 -28.14
N ILE A 134 -21.07 2.54 -27.57
CA ILE A 134 -19.82 2.56 -26.82
C ILE A 134 -20.08 2.30 -25.34
N PHE A 135 -21.13 2.90 -24.78
CA PHE A 135 -21.37 2.94 -23.33
C PHE A 135 -22.35 1.89 -22.81
N SER A 136 -23.14 1.22 -23.65
CA SER A 136 -24.05 0.13 -23.21
C SER A 136 -23.33 -1.20 -22.94
N THR A 137 -22.17 -1.10 -22.29
CA THR A 137 -21.37 -2.24 -21.81
C THR A 137 -22.15 -3.05 -20.78
N GLN A 138 -21.71 -4.29 -20.54
CA GLN A 138 -22.37 -5.20 -19.58
C GLN A 138 -22.54 -4.56 -18.19
N ASP A 139 -21.53 -3.84 -17.71
CA ASP A 139 -21.53 -3.20 -16.39
C ASP A 139 -22.52 -2.03 -16.31
N ASN A 140 -22.83 -1.39 -17.45
CA ASN A 140 -23.68 -0.20 -17.50
C ASN A 140 -25.15 -0.52 -17.80
N GLN A 141 -25.49 -1.74 -18.25
CA GLN A 141 -26.84 -2.07 -18.78
C GLN A 141 -27.99 -1.91 -17.78
N ALA A 142 -27.68 -1.95 -16.47
CA ALA A 142 -28.64 -1.63 -15.42
C ALA A 142 -29.21 -0.21 -15.58
N ASN A 143 -28.37 0.73 -16.00
CA ASN A 143 -28.67 2.17 -16.04
C ASN A 143 -28.69 2.75 -17.46
N LEU A 144 -28.13 2.07 -18.46
CA LEU A 144 -28.04 2.56 -19.84
C LEU A 144 -28.45 1.49 -20.86
N LYS A 145 -29.49 1.76 -21.63
CA LYS A 145 -30.00 0.84 -22.67
C LYS A 145 -29.26 1.00 -23.99
N PHE A 146 -29.20 -0.06 -24.80
CA PHE A 146 -28.50 -0.07 -26.09
C PHE A 146 -29.07 0.93 -27.12
N ASN A 147 -30.35 1.25 -27.01
CA ASN A 147 -31.05 2.19 -27.90
C ASN A 147 -31.10 3.61 -27.33
N ALA A 148 -30.36 3.90 -26.26
CA ALA A 148 -30.33 5.22 -25.65
C ALA A 148 -29.85 6.29 -26.66
N SER A 149 -30.42 7.48 -26.57
CA SER A 149 -29.95 8.64 -27.34
C SER A 149 -28.64 9.19 -26.77
N ASN A 150 -27.88 9.95 -27.56
CA ASN A 150 -26.68 10.63 -27.07
C ASN A 150 -26.97 11.55 -25.87
N ALA A 151 -28.15 12.17 -25.83
CA ALA A 151 -28.59 12.97 -24.68
C ALA A 151 -28.80 12.13 -23.41
N GLN A 152 -29.35 10.92 -23.54
CA GLN A 152 -29.48 9.99 -22.40
C GLN A 152 -28.13 9.48 -21.93
N VAL A 153 -27.20 9.18 -22.85
CA VAL A 153 -25.83 8.80 -22.49
C VAL A 153 -25.11 9.96 -21.80
N LYS A 154 -25.29 11.20 -22.29
CA LYS A 154 -24.76 12.40 -21.65
C LYS A 154 -25.21 12.52 -20.20
N ALA A 155 -26.52 12.40 -19.94
CA ALA A 155 -27.07 12.47 -18.59
C ALA A 155 -26.47 11.38 -17.68
N TYR A 156 -26.41 10.14 -18.18
CA TYR A 156 -25.77 9.04 -17.47
C TYR A 156 -24.30 9.34 -17.10
N LEU A 157 -23.52 9.85 -18.05
CA LEU A 157 -22.11 10.20 -17.82
C LEU A 157 -21.96 11.36 -16.81
N GLN A 158 -22.87 12.33 -16.82
CA GLN A 158 -22.89 13.41 -15.83
C GLN A 158 -23.20 12.88 -14.43
N ASP A 159 -24.15 11.96 -14.30
CA ASP A 159 -24.46 11.31 -13.02
C ASP A 159 -23.28 10.50 -12.50
N GLN A 160 -22.60 9.73 -13.38
CA GLN A 160 -21.39 9.00 -13.00
C GLN A 160 -20.24 9.94 -12.61
N ALA A 161 -20.07 11.06 -13.31
CA ALA A 161 -19.08 12.07 -12.96
C ALA A 161 -19.33 12.67 -11.57
N ASN A 162 -20.57 13.05 -11.27
CA ASN A 162 -20.95 13.58 -9.96
C ASN A 162 -20.75 12.54 -8.85
N ALA A 163 -21.15 11.28 -9.11
CA ALA A 163 -20.95 10.18 -8.17
C ALA A 163 -19.45 9.93 -7.91
N ALA A 164 -18.61 9.94 -8.95
CA ALA A 164 -17.17 9.76 -8.83
C ALA A 164 -16.52 10.88 -8.01
N VAL A 165 -16.93 12.14 -8.21
CA VAL A 165 -16.45 13.28 -7.43
C VAL A 165 -16.84 13.16 -5.95
N LYS A 166 -18.09 12.78 -5.67
CA LYS A 166 -18.57 12.57 -4.28
C LYS A 166 -17.84 11.39 -3.60
N GLN A 167 -17.59 10.33 -4.34
CA GLN A 167 -16.84 9.18 -3.84
C GLN A 167 -15.39 9.56 -3.55
N ALA A 168 -14.73 10.29 -4.46
CA ALA A 168 -13.38 10.79 -4.25
C ALA A 168 -13.29 11.67 -3.00
N TYR A 169 -14.25 12.59 -2.81
CA TYR A 169 -14.35 13.40 -1.59
C TYR A 169 -14.44 12.53 -0.33
N THR A 170 -15.33 11.53 -0.33
CA THR A 170 -15.52 10.63 0.81
C THR A 170 -14.24 9.86 1.13
N VAL A 171 -13.58 9.31 0.12
CA VAL A 171 -12.31 8.58 0.28
C VAL A 171 -11.20 9.48 0.82
N LEU A 172 -11.06 10.71 0.29
CA LEU A 172 -10.08 11.67 0.77
C LEU A 172 -10.34 12.06 2.22
N ASN A 173 -11.60 12.28 2.60
CA ASN A 173 -11.98 12.56 3.98
C ASN A 173 -11.54 11.43 4.92
N THR A 174 -11.93 10.19 4.62
CA THR A 174 -11.57 9.02 5.45
C THR A 174 -10.07 8.80 5.55
N ARG A 175 -9.31 9.05 4.48
CA ARG A 175 -7.84 8.95 4.51
C ARG A 175 -7.21 10.03 5.37
N ILE A 176 -7.73 11.25 5.28
CA ILE A 176 -7.17 12.39 6.00
C ILE A 176 -7.39 12.26 7.52
N ASP A 177 -8.54 11.71 7.93
CA ASP A 177 -8.85 11.42 9.33
C ASP A 177 -7.79 10.50 10.00
N GLN A 178 -7.08 9.68 9.21
CA GLN A 178 -6.04 8.77 9.71
C GLN A 178 -4.67 9.46 9.95
N PHE A 179 -4.50 10.74 9.58
CA PHE A 179 -3.21 11.43 9.70
C PHE A 179 -2.96 12.13 11.03
N GLY A 180 -3.92 12.13 11.94
CA GLY A 180 -3.79 12.83 13.22
C GLY A 180 -3.57 14.34 13.05
N VAL A 181 -3.92 14.90 11.89
CA VAL A 181 -3.94 16.34 11.65
C VAL A 181 -5.10 16.94 12.42
N ALA A 182 -4.84 18.03 13.14
CA ALA A 182 -5.89 18.75 13.85
C ALA A 182 -6.75 19.47 12.81
N GLN A 183 -7.98 18.98 12.61
CA GLN A 183 -9.06 19.67 11.89
C GLN A 183 -8.73 19.98 10.40
N PRO A 184 -8.71 18.96 9.53
CA PRO A 184 -8.57 19.17 8.10
C PRO A 184 -9.76 19.95 7.52
N ASN A 185 -9.50 20.85 6.58
CA ASN A 185 -10.56 21.53 5.81
C ASN A 185 -10.58 20.96 4.39
N ILE A 186 -11.67 20.27 4.04
CA ILE A 186 -11.84 19.62 2.73
C ILE A 186 -13.11 20.17 2.10
N GLN A 187 -12.97 20.79 0.94
CA GLN A 187 -14.06 21.48 0.25
C GLN A 187 -14.16 21.03 -1.21
N LEU A 188 -15.39 20.75 -1.64
CA LEU A 188 -15.68 20.53 -3.05
C LEU A 188 -15.82 21.88 -3.75
N GLN A 189 -14.96 22.17 -4.73
CA GLN A 189 -15.11 23.35 -5.56
C GLN A 189 -16.24 23.11 -6.56
N GLN A 190 -17.42 23.63 -6.22
CA GLN A 190 -18.64 23.49 -7.03
C GLN A 190 -18.38 23.89 -8.48
N GLY A 191 -18.84 23.07 -9.42
CA GLY A 191 -18.73 23.32 -10.86
C GLY A 191 -17.35 23.03 -11.50
N THR A 192 -16.31 22.69 -10.74
CA THR A 192 -14.95 22.48 -11.30
C THR A 192 -14.41 21.06 -11.16
N ASN A 193 -15.14 20.15 -10.51
CA ASN A 193 -14.71 18.77 -10.18
C ASN A 193 -13.38 18.72 -9.41
N ARG A 194 -13.06 19.81 -8.71
CA ARG A 194 -11.87 19.97 -7.89
C ARG A 194 -12.22 19.86 -6.42
N ILE A 195 -11.26 19.36 -5.66
CA ILE A 195 -11.34 19.18 -4.22
C ILE A 195 -10.18 19.97 -3.63
N LEU A 196 -10.51 21.01 -2.88
CA LEU A 196 -9.55 21.79 -2.10
C LEU A 196 -9.33 21.09 -0.76
N ILE A 197 -8.08 20.89 -0.40
CA ILE A 197 -7.67 20.22 0.82
C ILE A 197 -6.66 21.12 1.53
N GLU A 198 -6.97 21.51 2.75
CA GLU A 198 -6.08 22.27 3.62
C GLU A 198 -5.81 21.46 4.88
N LEU A 199 -4.52 21.25 5.17
CA LEU A 199 -4.06 20.43 6.28
C LEU A 199 -3.11 21.28 7.14
N PRO A 200 -3.66 22.00 8.14
CA PRO A 200 -2.85 22.77 9.08
C PRO A 200 -1.98 21.87 9.95
N GLY A 201 -0.76 22.30 10.25
CA GLY A 201 0.15 21.60 11.15
C GLY A 201 0.74 20.29 10.62
N VAL A 202 0.65 20.03 9.31
CA VAL A 202 1.37 18.91 8.67
C VAL A 202 2.88 19.14 8.77
N LYS A 203 3.60 18.17 9.34
CA LYS A 203 5.07 18.22 9.48
C LYS A 203 5.83 17.61 8.29
N ASP A 204 5.21 16.68 7.57
CA ASP A 204 5.81 15.96 6.43
C ASP A 204 4.88 16.05 5.20
N PRO A 205 5.03 17.09 4.36
CA PRO A 205 4.20 17.28 3.17
C PRO A 205 4.38 16.19 2.12
N GLU A 206 5.59 15.65 1.95
CA GLU A 206 5.86 14.64 0.92
C GLU A 206 5.16 13.32 1.23
N ARG A 207 5.17 12.88 2.50
CA ARG A 207 4.39 11.71 2.93
C ARG A 207 2.90 11.89 2.65
N VAL A 208 2.35 13.06 2.98
CA VAL A 208 0.92 13.32 2.75
C VAL A 208 0.63 13.37 1.25
N ARG A 209 1.49 14.00 0.45
CA ARG A 209 1.39 14.02 -1.01
C ARG A 209 1.35 12.61 -1.60
N HIS A 210 2.25 11.73 -1.20
CA HIS A 210 2.28 10.34 -1.64
C HIS A 210 0.99 9.58 -1.29
N LEU A 211 0.41 9.82 -0.11
CA LEU A 211 -0.82 9.14 0.30
C LEU A 211 -2.09 9.72 -0.35
N LEU A 212 -2.13 11.03 -0.59
CA LEU A 212 -3.21 11.66 -1.35
C LEU A 212 -3.19 11.22 -2.82
N GLN A 213 -2.00 11.02 -3.40
CA GLN A 213 -1.84 10.51 -4.78
C GLN A 213 -2.07 9.01 -4.92
N GLY A 214 -1.87 8.22 -3.85
CA GLY A 214 -1.97 6.77 -3.90
C GLY A 214 -3.37 6.29 -4.33
N SER A 215 -3.46 5.57 -5.45
CA SER A 215 -4.70 4.85 -5.80
C SER A 215 -4.84 3.65 -4.86
N ALA A 216 -5.89 3.62 -4.02
CA ALA A 216 -6.16 2.46 -3.18
C ALA A 216 -7.09 1.52 -3.95
N LYS A 217 -6.55 0.85 -4.96
CA LYS A 217 -7.26 -0.23 -5.65
C LYS A 217 -7.14 -1.48 -4.77
N LEU A 218 -8.18 -1.75 -3.97
CA LEU A 218 -8.28 -3.01 -3.23
C LEU A 218 -8.82 -4.08 -4.18
N GLU A 219 -7.97 -5.03 -4.53
CA GLU A 219 -8.34 -6.19 -5.35
C GLU A 219 -8.29 -7.44 -4.48
N PHE A 220 -9.38 -8.21 -4.54
CA PHE A 220 -9.44 -9.52 -3.91
C PHE A 220 -9.02 -10.55 -4.95
N TYR A 221 -7.87 -11.18 -4.72
CA TYR A 221 -7.41 -12.29 -5.52
C TYR A 221 -7.80 -13.59 -4.83
N LYS A 222 -8.37 -14.53 -5.60
CA LYS A 222 -8.52 -15.90 -5.12
C LYS A 222 -7.11 -16.51 -5.04
N THR A 223 -6.70 -16.85 -3.83
CA THR A 223 -5.44 -17.57 -3.58
C THR A 223 -5.71 -19.07 -3.43
N PHE A 224 -4.67 -19.87 -3.58
CA PHE A 224 -4.70 -21.30 -3.28
C PHE A 224 -4.31 -21.53 -1.83
N ASP A 225 -4.82 -22.60 -1.23
CA ASP A 225 -4.36 -23.03 0.08
C ASP A 225 -2.96 -23.64 -0.05
N ASN A 226 -2.07 -23.36 0.89
CA ASN A 226 -0.72 -23.94 0.90
C ASN A 226 -0.76 -25.48 0.93
N THR A 227 -1.80 -26.08 1.52
CA THR A 227 -2.01 -27.53 1.53
C THR A 227 -2.24 -28.10 0.14
N GLU A 228 -2.94 -27.38 -0.74
CA GLU A 228 -3.19 -27.77 -2.13
C GLU A 228 -1.88 -27.75 -2.93
N ILE A 229 -1.08 -26.69 -2.75
CA ILE A 229 0.19 -26.49 -3.45
C ILE A 229 1.30 -27.42 -2.94
N HIS A 230 1.27 -27.80 -1.65
CA HIS A 230 2.31 -28.63 -1.04
C HIS A 230 2.53 -29.96 -1.77
N SER A 231 1.45 -30.60 -2.22
CA SER A 231 1.53 -31.86 -3.00
C SER A 231 2.29 -31.68 -4.32
N VAL A 232 2.04 -30.58 -5.02
CA VAL A 232 2.70 -30.22 -6.28
C VAL A 232 4.18 -29.91 -6.03
N LEU A 233 4.49 -29.13 -4.99
CA LEU A 233 5.87 -28.84 -4.61
C LEU A 233 6.64 -30.11 -4.25
N ASN A 234 6.01 -31.08 -3.58
CA ASN A 234 6.65 -32.37 -3.26
C ASN A 234 6.99 -33.17 -4.53
N ASN A 235 6.08 -33.18 -5.51
CA ASN A 235 6.35 -33.83 -6.79
C ASN A 235 7.49 -33.15 -7.56
N VAL A 236 7.53 -31.81 -7.57
CA VAL A 236 8.62 -31.04 -8.19
C VAL A 236 9.96 -31.31 -7.50
N ASP A 237 9.97 -31.32 -6.17
CA ASP A 237 11.16 -31.60 -5.36
C ASP A 237 11.74 -33.00 -5.65
N ARG A 238 10.88 -34.02 -5.75
CA ARG A 238 11.28 -35.39 -6.14
C ARG A 238 11.85 -35.46 -7.56
N LEU A 239 11.23 -34.78 -8.52
CA LEU A 239 11.72 -34.72 -9.90
C LEU A 239 13.08 -34.03 -9.99
N LEU A 240 13.26 -32.95 -9.22
CA LEU A 240 14.53 -32.22 -9.15
C LEU A 240 15.62 -33.09 -8.53
N ALA A 241 15.32 -33.79 -7.43
CA ALA A 241 16.23 -34.73 -6.79
C ALA A 241 16.64 -35.88 -7.74
N ALA A 242 15.69 -36.41 -8.53
CA ALA A 242 15.96 -37.45 -9.51
C ALA A 242 16.91 -36.96 -10.63
N LYS A 243 16.69 -35.76 -11.16
CA LYS A 243 17.58 -35.14 -12.15
C LYS A 243 18.98 -34.86 -11.61
N LEU A 244 19.09 -34.39 -10.37
CA LEU A 244 20.38 -34.14 -9.72
C LEU A 244 21.16 -35.42 -9.45
N LYS A 245 20.48 -36.53 -9.09
CA LYS A 245 21.10 -37.86 -8.94
C LYS A 245 21.64 -38.42 -10.26
N THR A 246 20.96 -38.18 -11.37
CA THR A 246 21.46 -38.60 -12.70
C THR A 246 22.66 -37.77 -13.21
N ALA A 247 22.96 -36.64 -12.56
CA ALA A 247 24.09 -35.78 -12.91
C ALA A 247 25.37 -36.07 -12.09
N THR A 248 25.35 -37.04 -11.15
CA THR A 248 26.53 -37.40 -10.34
C THR A 248 27.09 -38.77 -10.77
N PRO A 249 28.34 -38.87 -11.27
CA PRO A 249 28.98 -40.17 -11.51
C PRO A 249 29.24 -40.89 -10.19
N ALA A 250 29.03 -42.21 -10.16
CA ALA A 250 29.29 -43.06 -9.01
C ALA A 250 30.80 -43.06 -8.65
N ASP A 251 31.15 -42.62 -7.44
CA ASP A 251 32.53 -42.70 -6.96
C ASP A 251 32.75 -43.98 -6.14
N THR A 252 33.56 -44.86 -6.71
CA THR A 252 33.98 -46.17 -6.21
C THR A 252 34.80 -46.06 -4.92
N ALA A 253 34.22 -46.46 -3.78
CA ALA A 253 34.99 -46.73 -2.57
C ALA A 253 35.59 -48.14 -2.63
N LYS A 254 36.84 -48.25 -3.10
CA LYS A 254 37.65 -49.48 -2.99
C LYS A 254 38.28 -49.54 -1.60
N ALA A 255 37.87 -50.53 -0.83
CA ALA A 255 38.42 -50.89 0.47
C ALA A 255 39.92 -51.26 0.37
N ALA A 256 40.71 -50.81 1.35
CA ALA A 256 42.02 -51.37 1.65
C ALA A 256 42.13 -51.62 3.17
N THR A 257 42.39 -52.90 3.45
CA THR A 257 42.60 -53.62 4.71
C THR A 257 43.82 -53.13 5.52
N THR A 258 43.76 -53.24 6.85
CA THR A 258 44.54 -54.24 7.65
C THR A 258 44.29 -54.08 9.16
N ALA A 259 44.27 -55.20 9.87
CA ALA A 259 44.08 -55.31 11.32
C ALA A 259 45.38 -55.75 12.03
N ALA A 260 45.63 -55.13 13.19
CA ALA A 260 46.25 -55.61 14.44
C ALA A 260 47.67 -56.25 14.48
N ALA A 261 48.57 -55.67 15.28
CA ALA A 261 49.40 -56.36 16.31
C ALA A 261 50.14 -55.36 17.26
N ASN A 262 50.38 -55.83 18.49
CA ASN A 262 50.82 -55.16 19.74
C ASN A 262 52.24 -54.54 19.74
N ASP A 263 52.51 -53.52 20.57
CA ASP A 263 53.19 -53.64 21.90
C ASP A 263 53.53 -52.25 22.53
N THR A 264 53.71 -52.28 23.84
CA THR A 264 53.78 -51.30 24.92
C THR A 264 54.99 -50.33 24.91
N THR A 265 54.79 -49.08 25.36
CA THR A 265 55.53 -48.38 26.44
C THR A 265 55.48 -46.83 26.32
N LYS A 266 55.02 -46.21 27.41
CA LYS A 266 55.33 -44.88 27.99
C LYS A 266 55.85 -43.70 27.11
N LYS A 267 55.12 -42.58 27.30
CA LYS A 267 55.57 -41.20 27.59
C LYS A 267 55.71 -40.22 26.40
N GLY A 268 54.93 -39.15 26.47
CA GLY A 268 55.30 -37.81 25.98
C GLY A 268 54.73 -37.40 24.63
N ASP A 269 54.07 -36.24 24.64
CA ASP A 269 53.95 -35.26 23.56
C ASP A 269 52.93 -35.46 22.41
N ASN A 270 51.80 -34.76 22.57
CA ASN A 270 51.30 -33.72 21.65
C ASN A 270 51.40 -33.93 20.12
N SER A 271 51.14 -35.14 19.61
CA SER A 271 50.99 -35.34 18.17
C SER A 271 49.62 -34.87 17.67
N LEU A 272 49.65 -34.05 16.62
CA LEU A 272 48.49 -33.54 15.86
C LEU A 272 47.55 -34.66 15.36
N LEU A 273 48.02 -35.90 15.27
CA LEU A 273 47.18 -37.05 14.90
C LEU A 273 46.06 -37.34 15.92
N GLY A 274 46.31 -37.15 17.22
CA GLY A 274 45.26 -37.34 18.25
C GLY A 274 44.18 -36.25 18.25
N LYS A 275 44.42 -35.12 17.57
CA LYS A 275 43.42 -34.05 17.39
C LYS A 275 42.62 -34.21 16.09
N ILE A 276 43.13 -34.94 15.10
CA ILE A 276 42.42 -35.19 13.83
C ILE A 276 41.30 -36.23 14.03
N GLU A 277 41.47 -37.22 14.90
CA GLU A 277 40.41 -38.20 15.18
C GLU A 277 39.19 -37.63 15.91
N LYS A 278 39.34 -36.50 16.63
CA LYS A 278 38.20 -35.81 17.26
C LYS A 278 37.34 -34.99 16.29
N ASN A 279 37.84 -34.70 15.08
CA ASN A 279 37.12 -33.95 14.05
C ASN A 279 36.34 -34.84 13.05
N ALA A 280 36.31 -36.15 13.23
CA ALA A 280 35.51 -37.05 12.41
C ALA A 280 33.98 -36.89 12.62
N LYS A 281 33.54 -36.29 13.74
CA LYS A 281 32.12 -36.04 14.01
C LYS A 281 31.52 -34.86 13.22
N ASP A 282 32.32 -33.89 12.81
CA ASP A 282 31.84 -32.70 12.06
C ASP A 282 31.61 -32.98 10.57
N SER A 283 32.31 -33.98 10.01
CA SER A 283 32.07 -34.42 8.63
C SER A 283 30.77 -35.23 8.49
N ALA A 284 30.36 -35.95 9.54
CA ALA A 284 29.10 -36.70 9.54
C ALA A 284 27.87 -35.79 9.51
N GLY A 285 27.91 -34.65 10.22
CA GLY A 285 26.83 -33.65 10.21
C GLY A 285 26.68 -32.95 8.86
N LYS A 286 27.80 -32.49 8.27
CA LYS A 286 27.80 -31.87 6.94
C LYS A 286 27.39 -32.84 5.83
N ASN A 287 27.82 -34.10 5.89
CA ASN A 287 27.45 -35.12 4.92
C ASN A 287 25.97 -35.51 5.04
N SER A 288 25.40 -35.44 6.25
CA SER A 288 23.96 -35.65 6.49
C SER A 288 23.12 -34.49 5.96
N GLN A 289 23.56 -33.24 6.15
CA GLN A 289 22.90 -32.05 5.59
C GLN A 289 22.97 -32.02 4.05
N LEU A 290 24.13 -32.32 3.46
CA LEU A 290 24.30 -32.40 2.00
C LEU A 290 23.47 -33.53 1.38
N LYS A 291 23.38 -34.70 2.02
CA LYS A 291 22.51 -35.81 1.59
C LYS A 291 21.03 -35.44 1.66
N ASN A 292 20.62 -34.68 2.67
CA ASN A 292 19.23 -34.26 2.82
C ASN A 292 18.87 -33.16 1.80
N ASN A 293 19.80 -32.25 1.50
CA ASN A 293 19.64 -31.23 0.46
C ASN A 293 19.60 -31.85 -0.96
N ASN A 294 20.39 -32.90 -1.24
CA ASN A 294 20.30 -33.62 -2.51
C ASN A 294 19.02 -34.47 -2.64
N ALA A 295 18.42 -34.87 -1.52
CA ALA A 295 17.16 -35.61 -1.50
C ALA A 295 15.94 -34.69 -1.61
N ASN A 296 16.03 -33.47 -1.07
CA ASN A 296 14.95 -32.47 -1.09
C ASN A 296 15.50 -31.09 -1.51
N PRO A 297 15.94 -30.93 -2.77
CA PRO A 297 16.63 -29.73 -3.24
C PRO A 297 15.78 -28.46 -3.18
N LEU A 298 14.48 -28.53 -3.49
CA LEU A 298 13.56 -27.41 -3.41
C LEU A 298 13.25 -27.06 -1.95
N PHE A 299 12.95 -28.08 -1.13
CA PHE A 299 12.61 -27.85 0.28
C PHE A 299 13.81 -27.47 1.17
N SER A 300 15.04 -27.58 0.65
CA SER A 300 16.24 -27.04 1.31
C SER A 300 16.30 -25.50 1.29
N ILE A 301 15.56 -24.85 0.38
CA ILE A 301 15.55 -23.38 0.20
C ILE A 301 14.16 -22.80 0.51
N LEU A 302 13.10 -23.58 0.30
CA LEU A 302 11.71 -23.17 0.50
C LEU A 302 11.03 -24.07 1.53
N VAL A 303 10.62 -23.54 2.67
CA VAL A 303 9.79 -24.28 3.64
C VAL A 303 8.38 -23.72 3.62
N PRO A 304 7.43 -24.33 2.88
CA PRO A 304 6.06 -23.85 2.85
C PRO A 304 5.41 -24.02 4.24
N SER A 305 4.77 -22.95 4.74
CA SER A 305 4.00 -23.02 5.98
C SER A 305 2.73 -23.83 5.74
N VAL A 306 2.64 -25.01 6.36
CA VAL A 306 1.50 -25.94 6.28
C VAL A 306 0.73 -26.03 7.61
N TYR A 307 0.84 -25.01 8.46
CA TYR A 307 0.17 -25.00 9.76
C TYR A 307 -1.36 -24.91 9.60
N GLN A 308 -2.08 -25.95 10.03
CA GLN A 308 -3.51 -25.89 10.29
C GLN A 308 -3.74 -25.54 11.77
N SER A 309 -3.92 -24.26 12.10
CA SER A 309 -4.53 -23.88 13.37
C SER A 309 -6.05 -23.97 13.26
N ALA A 310 -6.71 -24.42 14.33
CA ALA A 310 -8.18 -24.54 14.41
C ALA A 310 -8.92 -23.18 14.34
N GLN A 311 -8.19 -22.07 14.33
CA GLN A 311 -8.67 -20.72 14.13
C GLN A 311 -7.87 -20.13 12.97
N GLY A 312 -8.57 -19.72 11.91
CA GLY A 312 -8.01 -19.35 10.62
C GLY A 312 -6.84 -18.35 10.67
N MET A 313 -6.06 -18.39 9.59
CA MET A 313 -4.81 -17.66 9.40
C MET A 313 -4.87 -16.19 9.83
N GLN A 314 -3.88 -15.77 10.62
CA GLN A 314 -3.36 -14.40 10.60
C GLN A 314 -2.12 -14.36 9.72
#